data_AF-A0A845RX64-F1
#
_entry.id   AF-A0A845RX64-F1
#
_cell.length_a   1.000
_cell.length_b   1.000
_cell.length_c   1.000
_cell.angle_alpha   90.00
_cell.angle_beta   90.00
_cell.angle_gamma   90.00
#
_symmetry.space_group_name_H-M   'P 1'
#
loop_
_entity.id
_entity.type
_entity.pdbx_description
1 polymer ?
#
loop_
_entity_poly.entity_id
_entity_poly.type
_entity_poly.pdbx_seq_one_letter_code
_entity_poly.pdbx_strand_id
1 'polypeptide(L)' 'MIRYIIIITAIILPFVIYYLLVHLTKKVNKKFPLITLSLISLLLLICSLIYFRFTSTQPKGLNYTPPKYENNKVVPSKIK' A
#
# COMPACT_ATOMS: atom_id res chain seq x y z
N MET A 1 -5.66 9.52 -0.55
CA MET A 1 -6.67 8.53 -0.08
C MET A 1 -6.71 7.28 -0.95
N ILE A 2 -6.82 7.38 -2.28
CA ILE A 2 -6.90 6.22 -3.19
C ILE A 2 -5.76 5.20 -3.03
N ARG A 3 -4.52 5.64 -2.78
CA ARG A 3 -3.36 4.74 -2.57
C ARG A 3 -3.59 3.78 -1.40
N TYR A 4 -4.10 4.29 -0.27
CA TYR A 4 -4.39 3.49 0.90
C TYR A 4 -5.53 2.49 0.65
N ILE A 5 -6.55 2.90 -0.10
CA ILE A 5 -7.67 2.04 -0.49
C ILE A 5 -7.18 0.84 -1.30
N ILE A 6 -6.28 1.07 -2.27
CA ILE A 6 -5.70 0.00 -3.09
C ILE A 6 -4.86 -0.96 -2.23
N ILE A 7 -4.06 -0.47 -1.27
CA ILE A 7 -3.26 -1.32 -0.37
C ILE A 7 -4.18 -2.20 0.48
N ILE A 8 -5.19 -1.60 1.11
CA ILE A 8 -6.16 -2.32 1.94
C ILE A 8 -6.90 -3.37 1.11
N THR A 9 -7.30 -3.00 -0.11
CA THR A 9 -7.95 -3.92 -1.05
C THR A 9 -7.03 -5.09 -1.39
N ALA A 10 -5.75 -4.85 -1.73
CA ALA A 10 -4.81 -5.92 -2.05
C ALA A 10 -4.67 -6.96 -0.91
N ILE A 11 -4.79 -6.53 0.34
CA ILE A 11 -4.71 -7.41 1.52
C ILE A 11 -6.03 -8.18 1.73
N ILE A 12 -7.17 -7.49 1.65
CA ILE A 12 -8.48 -8.06 2.02
C ILE A 12 -9.09 -8.88 0.88
N LEU A 13 -8.82 -8.51 -0.37
CA LEU A 13 -9.46 -9.07 -1.56
C LEU A 13 -9.35 -10.61 -1.68
N PRO A 14 -8.19 -11.26 -1.45
CA PRO A 14 -8.09 -12.72 -1.54
C PRO A 14 -9.02 -13.43 -0.54
N PHE A 15 -9.12 -12.89 0.67
CA PHE A 15 -9.95 -13.46 1.74
C PHE A 15 -11.44 -13.27 1.46
N VAL A 16 -11.83 -12.08 0.98
CA VAL A 16 -13.22 -11.79 0.61
C VAL A 16 -13.66 -12.64 -0.57
N ILE A 17 -12.84 -12.76 -1.62
CA ILE A 17 -13.13 -13.63 -2.77
C ILE A 17 -13.30 -15.08 -2.31
N TYR A 18 -12.37 -15.57 -1.47
CA TYR A 18 -12.48 -16.92 -0.95
C TYR A 18 -13.75 -17.14 -0.12
N TYR A 19 -14.08 -16.20 0.76
CA TYR A 19 -15.30 -16.25 1.57
C TYR A 19 -16.56 -16.32 0.69
N LEU A 20 -16.65 -15.45 -0.33
CA LEU A 20 -17.76 -15.47 -1.28
C LEU A 20 -17.83 -16.80 -2.03
N LEU A 21 -16.70 -17.31 -2.53
CA LEU A 21 -16.67 -18.61 -3.23
C LEU A 21 -17.14 -19.76 -2.35
N VAL A 22 -16.71 -19.83 -1.09
CA VAL A 22 -17.15 -20.84 -0.13
C VAL A 22 -18.65 -20.72 0.14
N HIS A 23 -19.14 -19.50 0.35
CA HIS A 23 -20.55 -19.23 0.61
C HIS A 23 -21.42 -19.64 -0.59
N LEU A 24 -21.05 -19.27 -1.81
CA LEU A 24 -21.78 -19.61 -3.03
C LEU A 24 -21.77 -21.12 -3.30
N THR A 25 -20.64 -21.79 -3.08
CA THR A 25 -20.51 -23.23 -3.36
C THR A 25 -20.99 -24.13 -2.23
N LYS A 26 -21.47 -23.55 -1.11
CA LYS A 26 -21.89 -24.26 0.12
C LYS A 26 -20.84 -25.27 0.60
N LYS A 27 -19.55 -24.99 0.37
CA LYS A 27 -18.45 -25.90 0.73
C LYS A 27 -18.09 -25.72 2.21
N VAL A 28 -18.74 -26.48 3.09
CA VAL A 28 -18.58 -26.34 4.55
C VAL A 28 -17.35 -27.09 5.11
N ASN A 29 -16.83 -28.11 4.40
CA ASN A 29 -15.92 -29.10 5.00
C ASN A 29 -14.43 -28.99 4.60
N LYS A 30 -14.00 -27.90 3.94
CA LYS A 30 -12.58 -27.76 3.54
C LYS A 30 -11.84 -26.87 4.53
N LYS A 31 -10.69 -27.35 5.04
CA LYS A 31 -9.78 -26.54 5.88
C LYS A 31 -9.53 -25.18 5.21
N PHE A 32 -9.67 -24.10 5.97
CA PHE A 32 -9.46 -22.75 5.48
C PHE A 32 -8.00 -22.61 5.00
N PRO A 33 -7.74 -22.35 3.70
CA PRO A 33 -6.40 -22.38 3.13
C PRO A 33 -5.68 -21.05 3.39
N LEU A 34 -5.43 -20.78 4.67
CA LEU A 34 -4.90 -19.50 5.15
C LEU A 34 -3.54 -19.16 4.53
N ILE A 35 -2.65 -20.15 4.43
CA ILE A 35 -1.30 -19.98 3.90
C ILE A 35 -1.33 -19.55 2.43
N THR A 36 -2.14 -20.22 1.60
CA THR A 36 -2.22 -19.89 0.16
C THR A 36 -2.83 -18.51 -0.06
N LEU A 37 -3.86 -18.15 0.72
CA LEU A 37 -4.49 -16.83 0.65
C LEU A 37 -3.52 -15.73 1.09
N SER A 38 -2.75 -15.97 2.14
CA SER A 38 -1.72 -15.05 2.61
C SER A 38 -0.63 -14.85 1.55
N LEU A 39 -0.23 -15.89 0.82
CA LEU A 39 0.80 -15.81 -0.21
C LEU A 39 0.32 -15.00 -1.43
N ILE A 40 -0.94 -15.21 -1.83
CA ILE A 40 -1.58 -14.41 -2.89
C ILE A 40 -1.72 -12.95 -2.46
N SER A 41 -2.15 -12.70 -1.23
CA SER A 41 -2.23 -11.36 -0.64
C SER A 41 -0.87 -10.66 -0.63
N LEU A 42 0.20 -11.38 -0.27
CA LEU A 42 1.54 -10.83 -0.26
C LEU A 42 2.01 -10.45 -1.67
N LEU A 43 1.73 -11.30 -2.66
CA LEU A 43 2.06 -11.03 -4.06
C LEU A 43 1.33 -9.79 -4.58
N LEU A 44 0.01 -9.68 -4.32
CA LEU A 44 -0.78 -8.50 -4.70
C LEU A 44 -0.28 -7.22 -4.02
N LEU A 45 0.10 -7.30 -2.75
CA LEU A 45 0.69 -6.18 -2.02
C LEU A 45 1.99 -5.72 -2.70
N ILE A 46 2.89 -6.64 -3.03
CA ILE A 46 4.15 -6.34 -3.73
C ILE A 46 3.87 -5.64 -5.06
N CYS A 47 2.95 -6.18 -5.87
CA CYS A 47 2.54 -5.56 -7.13
C CYS A 47 2.00 -4.13 -6.93
N SER A 48 1.17 -3.92 -5.90
CA SER A 48 0.64 -2.60 -5.58
C SER A 48 1.74 -1.60 -5.19
N LEU A 49 2.72 -2.03 -4.40
CA LEU A 49 3.84 -1.18 -3.99
C LEU A 49 4.73 -0.83 -5.18
N ILE A 50 5.01 -1.80 -6.06
CA ILE A 50 5.74 -1.57 -7.32
C ILE A 50 4.98 -0.57 -8.19
N TYR A 51 3.67 -0.73 -8.35
CA TYR A 51 2.84 0.20 -9.09
C TYR A 51 2.95 1.63 -8.54
N PHE A 52 2.90 1.81 -7.22
CA PHE A 52 3.07 3.14 -6.61
C PHE A 52 4.47 3.71 -6.74
N ARG A 53 5.52 2.87 -6.79
CA ARG A 53 6.89 3.31 -7.05
C ARG A 53 7.01 4.04 -8.40
N PHE A 54 6.25 3.61 -9.40
CA PHE A 54 6.30 4.16 -10.76
C PHE A 54 5.25 5.24 -11.04
N THR A 55 4.10 5.21 -10.35
CA THR A 55 3.01 6.17 -10.57
C THR A 55 3.01 7.35 -9.60
N SER A 56 3.86 7.32 -8.57
CA SER A 56 4.00 8.46 -7.68
C SER A 56 4.68 9.61 -8.41
N THR A 57 3.95 10.72 -8.61
CA THR A 57 4.46 12.02 -9.08
C THR A 57 5.35 12.73 -8.06
N GLN A 58 5.70 12.05 -6.96
CA GLN A 58 6.54 12.64 -5.93
C GLN A 58 7.95 12.83 -6.51
N PRO A 59 8.48 14.06 -6.50
CA PRO A 59 9.81 14.29 -7.03
C PRO A 59 10.82 13.44 -6.26
N LYS A 60 11.54 12.57 -6.99
CA LYS A 60 12.62 11.78 -6.41
C LYS A 60 13.82 12.71 -6.19
N GLY A 61 14.32 12.76 -4.95
CA GLY A 61 15.57 13.45 -4.65
C GLY A 61 15.46 14.94 -4.31
N LEU A 62 14.26 15.46 -4.03
CA LEU A 62 14.16 16.80 -3.45
C LEU A 62 14.71 16.77 -2.02
N ASN A 63 15.82 17.47 -1.80
CA ASN A 63 16.43 17.58 -0.49
C ASN A 63 15.70 18.68 0.28
N TYR A 64 15.01 18.28 1.35
CA TYR A 64 14.46 19.25 2.29
C TYR A 64 15.61 19.94 3.02
N THR A 65 15.72 21.24 2.84
CA THR A 65 16.58 22.07 3.70
C THR A 65 15.73 22.63 4.83
N PRO A 66 15.99 22.23 6.09
CA PRO A 66 15.23 22.73 7.23
C PRO A 66 15.42 24.25 7.39
N PRO A 67 14.45 24.93 8.00
CA PRO A 67 14.57 26.35 8.31
C PRO A 67 15.77 26.56 9.26
N LYS A 68 16.53 27.63 9.01
CA LYS A 68 17.68 28.01 9.83
C LYS A 68 17.55 29.44 10.30
N TYR A 69 18.07 29.73 11.48
CA TYR A 69 18.16 31.08 12.00
C TYR A 69 19.55 31.63 11.67
N GLU A 70 19.62 32.56 10.72
CA GLU A 70 20.87 33.18 10.26
C GLU A 70 20.67 34.70 10.19
N ASN A 71 21.67 35.48 10.64
CA ASN A 71 21.64 36.95 10.62
C ASN A 71 20.37 37.58 11.25
N ASN A 72 19.99 37.12 12.45
CA ASN A 72 18.80 37.57 13.18
C ASN A 72 17.47 37.43 12.40
N LYS A 73 17.41 36.55 11.40
CA LYS A 73 16.21 36.28 10.61
C LYS A 73 16.00 34.77 10.46
N VAL A 74 14.73 34.37 10.42
CA VAL A 74 14.35 32.98 10.11
C VAL A 74 14.39 32.80 8.60
N VAL A 75 15.29 31.96 8.11
CA VAL A 75 15.34 31.55 6.71
C VAL A 75 14.35 30.39 6.52
N PRO A 76 13.34 30.54 5.65
CA PRO A 76 12.31 29.51 5.45
C PRO A 76 12.90 28.27 4.77
N SER A 77 12.25 27.13 5.01
CA SER A 77 12.65 25.86 4.40
C SER A 77 12.60 25.93 2.88
N LYS A 78 13.59 25.31 2.22
CA LYS A 78 13.60 25.17 0.77
C LYS A 78 13.52 23.69 0.39
N ILE A 79 12.80 23.43 -0.69
CA ILE A 79 12.73 22.11 -1.31
C ILE A 79 13.47 22.28 -2.63
N LYS A 80 14.60 21.58 -2.80
CA LYS A 80 15.51 21.74 -3.96
C LYS A 80 15.80 20.41 -4.61
#